data_AF-A0AAW7G0X2-F1
#
_entry.id   AF-A0AAW7G0X2-F1
#
_cell.length_a   1.000
_cell.length_b   1.000
_cell.length_c   1.000
_cell.angle_alpha   90.00
_cell.angle_beta   90.00
_cell.angle_gamma   90.00
#
_symmetry.space_group_name_H-M   'P 1'
#
loop_
_entity.id
_entity.type
_entity.pdbx_description
1 polymer ?
#
loop_
_entity_poly.entity_id
_entity_poly.type
_entity_poly.pdbx_seq_one_letter_code
_entity_poly.pdbx_strand_id
1 'polypeptide(L)'
;MAISQEQQQRGLDQLKKIRRKYFNTSSEAADWWDKLTPEWRGVVLHAAAVNSGLSVFKAHLSKCCWRELFERLDYRAMIQLRCGISRARLTMNGFGSLRDSDFSKSTANRPIKRVYPINNNRGPQMIIAPHIVHKLQQQGNH
;
A
#
# COMPACT_ATOMS: atom_id res chain seq x y z
N MET A 1 10.05 -7.12 -34.96
CA MET A 1 10.88 -7.77 -33.92
C MET A 1 10.23 -7.49 -32.57
N ALA A 2 9.79 -8.51 -31.85
CA ALA A 2 9.19 -8.34 -30.53
C ALA A 2 10.30 -8.00 -29.53
N ILE A 3 10.20 -6.85 -28.86
CA ILE A 3 11.14 -6.45 -27.82
C ILE A 3 10.97 -7.44 -26.66
N SER A 4 12.07 -8.09 -26.26
CA SER A 4 12.07 -8.99 -25.11
C SER A 4 11.68 -8.23 -23.84
N GLN A 5 10.90 -8.85 -22.94
CA GLN A 5 10.51 -8.23 -21.67
C GLN A 5 11.72 -7.74 -20.87
N GLU A 6 12.85 -8.45 -20.94
CA GLU A 6 14.10 -8.03 -20.29
C GLU A 6 14.67 -6.73 -20.88
N GLN A 7 14.56 -6.52 -22.20
CA GLN A 7 14.99 -5.29 -22.85
C GLN A 7 14.09 -4.11 -22.49
N GLN A 8 12.77 -4.35 -22.35
CA GLN A 8 11.84 -3.35 -21.82
C GLN A 8 12.18 -2.96 -20.37
N GLN A 9 12.43 -3.93 -19.50
CA GLN A 9 12.80 -3.69 -18.10
C GLN A 9 14.09 -2.85 -18.00
N ARG A 10 15.12 -3.23 -18.76
CA ARG A 10 16.40 -2.51 -18.81
C ARG A 10 16.22 -1.08 -19.33
N GLY A 11 15.40 -0.89 -20.36
CA GLY A 11 15.06 0.43 -20.88
C GLY A 11 14.37 1.31 -19.82
N LEU A 12 13.40 0.77 -19.09
CA LEU A 12 12.71 1.49 -18.01
C LEU A 12 13.66 1.87 -16.86
N ASP A 13 14.57 1.00 -16.47
CA ASP A 13 15.55 1.29 -15.41
C ASP A 13 16.59 2.32 -15.85
N GLN A 14 16.98 2.30 -17.13
CA GLN A 14 17.89 3.30 -17.70
C GLN A 14 17.22 4.68 -17.78
N LEU A 15 15.93 4.74 -18.16
CA LEU A 15 15.12 5.95 -18.10
C LEU A 15 14.95 6.48 -16.67
N LYS A 16 14.78 5.60 -15.67
CA LYS A 16 14.76 6.00 -14.25
C LYS A 16 16.10 6.62 -13.81
N LYS A 17 17.24 6.04 -14.24
CA LYS A 17 18.57 6.59 -13.94
C LYS A 17 18.79 7.95 -14.58
N ILE A 18 18.41 8.10 -15.86
CA ILE A 18 18.47 9.39 -16.58
C ILE A 18 17.56 10.41 -15.88
N ARG A 19 16.33 10.03 -15.53
CA ARG A 19 15.40 10.91 -14.82
C ARG A 19 16.00 11.39 -13.49
N ARG A 20 16.59 10.51 -12.69
CA ARG A 20 17.24 10.90 -11.42
C ARG A 20 18.45 11.83 -11.62
N LYS A 21 19.21 11.65 -12.71
CA LYS A 21 20.41 12.44 -13.01
C LYS A 21 20.08 13.87 -13.46
N TYR A 22 19.03 14.03 -14.26
CA TYR A 22 18.68 15.32 -14.88
C TYR A 22 17.48 16.02 -14.21
N PHE A 23 16.62 15.28 -13.52
CA PHE A 23 15.46 15.79 -12.79
C PHE A 23 15.54 15.38 -11.31
N ASN A 24 16.58 15.85 -10.62
CA ASN A 24 16.77 15.57 -9.18
C ASN A 24 15.65 16.13 -8.29
N THR A 25 14.83 17.05 -8.81
CA THR A 25 13.62 17.59 -8.19
C THR A 25 12.38 16.71 -8.41
N SER A 26 12.44 15.76 -9.35
CA SER A 26 11.33 14.84 -9.62
C SER A 26 11.30 13.70 -8.61
N SER A 27 10.18 13.54 -7.92
CA SER A 27 9.96 12.42 -7.01
C SER A 27 8.70 11.69 -7.46
N GLU A 28 8.83 10.40 -7.77
CA GLU A 28 7.68 9.59 -8.17
C GLU A 28 6.62 9.51 -7.06
N ALA A 29 7.04 9.63 -5.78
CA ALA A 29 6.12 9.75 -4.66
C ALA A 29 5.36 11.09 -4.67
N ALA A 30 6.04 12.19 -5.04
CA ALA A 30 5.41 13.50 -5.24
C ALA A 30 4.42 13.47 -6.39
N ASP A 31 4.85 12.99 -7.56
CA ASP A 31 4.00 12.90 -8.75
C ASP A 31 2.76 12.04 -8.50
N TRP A 32 2.91 10.96 -7.74
CA TRP A 32 1.81 10.09 -7.36
C TRP A 32 0.88 10.78 -6.35
N TRP A 33 1.43 11.43 -5.33
CA TRP A 33 0.65 12.15 -4.32
C TRP A 33 -0.17 13.28 -4.93
N ASP A 34 0.44 14.08 -5.80
CA ASP A 34 -0.19 15.24 -6.41
C ASP A 34 -1.29 14.85 -7.41
N LYS A 35 -1.26 13.63 -7.97
CA LYS A 35 -2.34 13.08 -8.81
C LYS A 35 -3.57 12.64 -8.03
N LEU A 36 -3.45 12.33 -6.74
CA LEU A 36 -4.58 11.88 -5.94
C LEU A 36 -5.53 13.03 -5.64
N THR A 37 -6.83 12.73 -5.61
CA THR A 37 -7.82 13.66 -5.06
C THR A 37 -7.64 13.79 -3.54
N PRO A 38 -8.11 14.88 -2.91
CA PRO A 38 -7.99 15.08 -1.47
C PRO A 38 -8.56 13.91 -0.65
N GLU A 39 -9.65 13.28 -1.11
CA GLU A 39 -10.27 12.14 -0.44
C GLU A 39 -9.29 10.96 -0.35
N TRP A 40 -8.64 10.62 -1.46
CA TRP A 40 -7.65 9.55 -1.53
C TRP A 40 -6.37 9.88 -0.75
N ARG A 41 -5.94 11.14 -0.75
CA ARG A 41 -4.84 11.60 0.11
C ARG A 41 -5.17 11.38 1.58
N GLY A 42 -6.42 11.64 1.99
CA GLY A 42 -6.93 11.36 3.33
C GLY A 42 -6.82 9.88 3.71
N VAL A 43 -7.22 8.98 2.80
CA VAL A 43 -7.08 7.51 3.00
C VAL A 43 -5.62 7.11 3.19
N VAL A 44 -4.72 7.63 2.36
CA VAL A 44 -3.28 7.33 2.44
C VAL A 44 -2.69 7.83 3.75
N LEU A 45 -3.04 9.04 4.20
CA LEU A 45 -2.61 9.58 5.49
C LEU A 45 -3.10 8.70 6.63
N HIS A 46 -4.37 8.29 6.61
CA HIS A 46 -4.91 7.45 7.66
C HIS A 46 -4.21 6.09 7.71
N ALA A 47 -4.02 5.43 6.57
CA ALA A 47 -3.30 4.17 6.47
C ALA A 47 -1.83 4.29 6.90
N ALA A 48 -1.18 5.42 6.58
CA ALA A 48 0.18 5.71 7.00
C ALA A 48 0.27 5.87 8.53
N ALA A 49 -0.69 6.55 9.16
CA ALA A 49 -0.76 6.71 10.61
C ALA A 49 -0.94 5.36 11.32
N VAL A 50 -1.93 4.56 10.90
CA VAL A 50 -2.24 3.24 11.48
C VAL A 50 -1.02 2.32 11.46
N ASN A 51 -0.29 2.27 10.34
CA ASN A 51 0.88 1.41 10.20
C ASN A 51 2.12 1.91 10.94
N SER A 52 2.18 3.19 11.29
CA SER A 52 3.36 3.81 11.89
C SER A 52 3.27 3.92 13.41
N GLY A 53 2.14 3.53 14.00
CA GLY A 53 1.87 3.69 15.44
C GLY A 53 1.82 5.17 15.88
N LEU A 54 1.73 6.10 14.91
CA LEU A 54 1.66 7.53 15.15
C LEU A 54 0.22 7.95 15.43
N SER A 55 0.05 9.07 16.14
CA SER A 55 -1.21 9.80 16.16
C SER A 55 -1.64 10.16 14.74
N VAL A 56 -2.96 10.19 14.52
CA VAL A 56 -3.59 10.48 13.23
C VAL A 56 -3.00 11.74 12.58
N PHE A 57 -2.53 11.64 11.33
CA PHE A 57 -2.13 12.80 10.54
C PHE A 57 -3.29 13.79 10.46
N LYS A 58 -3.01 15.10 10.60
CA LYS A 58 -4.06 16.13 10.56
C LYS A 58 -4.84 16.06 9.25
N ALA A 59 -6.17 16.06 9.33
CA ALA A 59 -7.03 15.89 8.16
C ALA A 59 -6.81 16.92 7.05
N HIS A 60 -6.44 18.16 7.39
CA HIS A 60 -6.19 19.23 6.40
C HIS A 60 -4.99 18.94 5.47
N LEU A 61 -4.07 18.05 5.87
CA LEU A 61 -2.92 17.66 5.03
C LEU A 61 -3.35 16.97 3.74
N SER A 62 -4.58 16.45 3.69
CA SER A 62 -5.18 15.91 2.45
C SER A 62 -5.32 16.95 1.34
N LYS A 63 -5.44 18.23 1.69
CA LYS A 63 -5.57 19.34 0.73
C LYS A 63 -4.21 19.84 0.24
N CYS A 64 -3.12 19.45 0.90
CA CYS A 64 -1.78 19.93 0.59
C CYS A 64 -1.16 19.18 -0.60
N CYS A 65 -0.41 19.93 -1.42
CA CYS A 65 0.49 19.34 -2.40
C CYS A 65 1.75 18.76 -1.73
N TRP A 66 2.53 17.96 -2.45
CA TRP A 66 3.73 17.31 -1.90
C TRP A 66 4.73 18.28 -1.29
N ARG A 67 4.92 19.44 -1.92
CA ARG A 67 5.81 20.50 -1.41
C ARG A 67 5.32 21.05 -0.08
N GLU A 68 4.03 21.34 0.01
CA GLU A 68 3.40 21.87 1.23
C GLU A 68 3.46 20.89 2.40
N LEU A 69 3.41 19.58 2.12
CA LEU A 69 3.63 18.54 3.13
C LEU A 69 5.06 18.57 3.68
N PHE A 70 6.05 18.77 2.80
CA PHE A 70 7.46 18.85 3.20
C PHE A 70 7.77 20.03 4.12
N GLU A 71 7.03 21.12 3.97
CA GLU A 71 7.18 22.31 4.83
C GLU A 71 6.43 22.15 6.17
N ARG A 72 5.38 21.33 6.22
CA ARG A 72 4.49 21.19 7.39
C ARG A 72 4.76 19.96 8.26
N LEU A 73 5.36 18.91 7.69
CA LEU A 73 5.69 17.67 8.39
C LEU A 73 7.16 17.65 8.79
N ASP A 74 7.44 17.13 9.98
CA ASP A 74 8.79 16.84 10.40
C ASP A 74 9.36 15.63 9.66
N TYR A 75 10.69 15.48 9.71
CA TYR A 75 11.41 14.44 8.97
C TYR A 75 10.90 13.01 9.29
N ARG A 76 10.54 12.73 10.56
CA ARG A 76 10.05 11.41 10.97
C ARG A 76 8.67 11.14 10.39
N ALA A 77 7.74 12.08 10.52
CA ALA A 77 6.40 11.95 9.93
C ALA A 77 6.47 11.83 8.39
N MET A 78 7.41 12.53 7.75
CA MET A 78 7.64 12.41 6.31
C MET A 78 8.16 11.02 5.91
N ILE A 79 9.06 10.41 6.69
CA ILE A 79 9.50 9.02 6.45
C ILE A 79 8.31 8.06 6.58
N GLN A 80 7.50 8.21 7.61
CA GLN A 80 6.33 7.36 7.84
C GLN A 80 5.30 7.51 6.73
N LEU A 81 5.06 8.74 6.27
CA LEU A 81 4.21 9.01 5.11
C LEU A 81 4.78 8.33 3.85
N ARG A 82 6.08 8.42 3.59
CA ARG A 82 6.74 7.72 2.46
C ARG A 82 6.57 6.21 2.52
N CYS A 83 6.73 5.61 3.70
CA CYS A 83 6.47 4.19 3.92
C CYS A 83 4.99 3.84 3.67
N GLY A 84 4.07 4.69 4.14
CA GLY A 84 2.64 4.58 3.89
C GLY A 84 2.29 4.63 2.41
N ILE A 85 2.89 5.57 1.67
CA ILE A 85 2.72 5.71 0.21
C ILE A 85 3.26 4.50 -0.54
N SER A 86 4.44 4.00 -0.17
CA SER A 86 5.02 2.80 -0.79
C SER A 86 4.07 1.60 -0.65
N ARG A 87 3.51 1.40 0.55
CA ARG A 87 2.50 0.36 0.81
C ARG A 87 1.20 0.64 0.07
N ALA A 88 0.69 1.86 0.13
CA ALA A 88 -0.52 2.25 -0.58
C ALA A 88 -0.38 2.04 -2.09
N ARG A 89 0.78 2.30 -2.69
CA ARG A 89 1.06 1.99 -4.09
C ARG A 89 0.97 0.50 -4.38
N LEU A 90 1.54 -0.36 -3.54
CA LEU A 90 1.45 -1.82 -3.69
C LEU A 90 0.01 -2.33 -3.55
N THR A 91 -0.70 -1.82 -2.56
CA THR A 91 -2.06 -2.23 -2.22
C THR A 91 -3.08 -1.68 -3.20
N MET A 92 -3.01 -0.39 -3.56
CA MET A 92 -3.92 0.25 -4.51
C MET A 92 -3.66 -0.19 -5.95
N ASN A 93 -2.41 -0.47 -6.36
CA ASN A 93 -2.18 -1.13 -7.65
C ASN A 93 -2.82 -2.53 -7.69
N GLY A 94 -2.91 -3.22 -6.55
CA GLY A 94 -3.60 -4.50 -6.43
C GLY A 94 -5.14 -4.40 -6.43
N PHE A 95 -5.69 -3.23 -6.08
CA PHE A 95 -7.14 -2.98 -6.09
C PHE A 95 -7.70 -2.59 -7.46
N GLY A 96 -6.85 -2.34 -8.47
CA GLY A 96 -7.29 -1.84 -9.76
C GLY A 96 -7.84 -0.40 -9.70
N SER A 97 -8.55 0.02 -10.74
CA SER A 97 -9.32 1.28 -10.72
C SER A 97 -10.58 1.05 -9.91
N LEU A 98 -10.47 1.20 -8.57
CA LEU A 98 -11.64 1.28 -7.71
C LEU A 98 -12.51 2.43 -8.21
N ARG A 99 -13.71 2.10 -8.66
CA ARG A 99 -14.72 3.06 -9.12
C ARG A 99 -15.56 3.48 -7.93
N ASP A 100 -16.13 4.68 -7.95
CA ASP A 100 -17.07 5.11 -6.90
C ASP A 100 -18.24 4.12 -6.74
N SER A 101 -18.63 3.44 -7.81
CA SER A 101 -19.64 2.37 -7.79
C SER A 101 -19.26 1.19 -6.90
N ASP A 102 -17.97 0.92 -6.70
CA ASP A 102 -17.48 -0.17 -5.85
C ASP A 102 -17.83 0.07 -4.37
N PHE A 103 -18.08 1.33 -3.98
CA PHE A 103 -18.46 1.75 -2.63
C PHE A 103 -19.97 1.96 -2.45
N SER A 104 -20.77 1.63 -3.47
CA SER A 104 -22.23 1.74 -3.38
C SER A 104 -22.86 0.62 -2.53
N LYS A 105 -24.03 0.86 -1.93
CA LYS A 105 -24.77 -0.16 -1.17
C LYS A 105 -25.08 -1.42 -1.98
N SER A 106 -25.16 -1.33 -3.32
CA SER A 106 -25.41 -2.51 -4.16
C SER A 106 -24.27 -3.52 -4.10
N THR A 107 -23.03 -3.06 -3.92
CA THR A 107 -21.88 -3.93 -3.69
C THR A 107 -21.78 -4.39 -2.25
N ALA A 108 -22.64 -3.94 -1.32
CA ALA A 108 -22.68 -4.49 0.03
C ALA A 108 -23.51 -5.80 0.11
N ASN A 109 -24.48 -5.98 -0.81
CA ASN A 109 -25.32 -7.18 -0.91
C ASN A 109 -24.62 -8.33 -1.65
N ARG A 110 -23.39 -8.67 -1.23
CA ARG A 110 -22.67 -9.84 -1.76
C ARG A 110 -23.01 -11.07 -0.93
N PRO A 111 -23.17 -12.26 -1.54
CA PRO A 111 -23.30 -13.49 -0.75
C PRO A 111 -22.05 -13.66 0.10
N ILE A 112 -22.23 -13.90 1.41
CA ILE A 112 -21.13 -14.21 2.31
C ILE A 112 -20.43 -15.45 1.75
N LYS A 113 -19.13 -15.32 1.43
CA LYS A 113 -18.33 -16.46 0.97
C LYS A 113 -18.32 -17.50 2.09
N ARG A 114 -19.06 -18.58 1.89
CA ARG A 114 -19.00 -19.74 2.80
C ARG A 114 -17.61 -20.35 2.66
N VAL A 115 -16.78 -20.13 3.66
CA VAL A 115 -15.49 -20.80 3.78
C VAL A 115 -15.80 -22.17 4.37
N TYR A 116 -15.74 -23.20 3.54
CA TYR A 116 -15.78 -24.57 4.03
C TYR A 116 -14.42 -24.89 4.63
N PRO A 117 -14.35 -25.41 5.88
CA PRO A 117 -13.10 -25.95 6.39
C PRO A 117 -12.61 -27.04 5.42
N ILE A 118 -11.30 -27.13 5.23
CA ILE A 118 -10.71 -28.20 4.43
C ILE A 118 -11.01 -29.51 5.14
N ASN A 119 -11.92 -30.28 4.55
CA ASN A 119 -12.39 -31.54 5.08
C ASN A 119 -11.60 -32.67 4.43
N ASN A 120 -10.72 -33.31 5.20
CA ASN A 120 -10.22 -34.64 4.85
C ASN A 120 -11.13 -35.68 5.52
N ASN A 121 -11.05 -36.96 5.11
CA ASN A 121 -11.84 -38.08 5.67
C ASN A 121 -11.67 -38.32 7.20
N ARG A 122 -10.97 -37.43 7.92
CA ARG A 122 -10.70 -37.47 9.37
C ARG A 122 -11.18 -36.23 10.14
N GLY A 123 -11.93 -35.32 9.50
CA GLY A 123 -12.52 -34.14 10.14
C GLY A 123 -11.85 -32.80 9.78
N PRO A 124 -12.28 -31.69 10.43
CA PRO A 124 -11.81 -30.34 10.12
C PRO A 124 -10.32 -30.18 10.41
N GLN A 125 -9.51 -29.87 9.39
CA GLN A 125 -8.07 -29.65 9.56
C GLN A 125 -7.77 -28.15 9.69
N MET A 126 -7.27 -27.74 10.86
CA MET A 126 -6.77 -26.38 11.07
C MET A 126 -5.40 -26.23 10.40
N ILE A 127 -5.29 -25.36 9.39
CA ILE A 127 -3.99 -25.04 8.76
C ILE A 127 -3.38 -23.85 9.49
N ILE A 128 -2.39 -24.12 10.33
CA ILE A 128 -1.60 -23.09 11.01
C ILE A 128 -0.41 -22.72 10.12
N ALA A 129 -0.14 -21.43 9.96
CA ALA A 129 1.06 -20.98 9.24
C ALA A 129 2.34 -21.42 10.00
N PRO A 130 3.40 -21.90 9.31
CA PRO A 130 4.59 -22.47 9.96
C PRO A 130 5.23 -21.53 11.00
N HIS A 131 5.23 -20.22 10.75
CA HIS A 131 5.79 -19.23 11.67
C HIS A 131 5.02 -19.10 13.00
N ILE A 132 3.71 -19.41 13.01
CA ILE A 132 2.89 -19.44 14.23
C ILE A 132 3.24 -20.68 15.05
N VAL A 133 3.44 -21.84 14.39
CA VAL A 133 3.90 -23.08 15.04
C VAL A 133 5.25 -22.88 15.72
N HIS A 134 6.20 -22.23 15.03
CA HIS A 134 7.51 -21.92 15.60
C HIS A 134 7.42 -21.00 16.83
N LYS A 135 6.53 -20.00 16.83
CA LYS A 135 6.32 -19.13 18.01
C LYS A 135 5.71 -19.88 19.19
N LEU A 136 4.74 -20.75 18.96
CA LEU A 136 4.10 -21.53 20.02
C LEU A 136 5.07 -22.54 20.65
N GLN A 137 5.93 -23.17 19.85
CA GLN A 137 6.99 -24.05 20.36
C GLN A 137 8.01 -23.31 21.24
N GLN A 138 8.31 -22.05 20.93
CA GLN A 138 9.22 -21.24 21.75
C GLN A 138 8.59 -20.82 23.09
N GLN A 139 7.26 -20.70 23.17
CA GLN A 139 6.55 -20.31 24.39
C GLN A 139 6.26 -21.48 25.34
N GLY A 140 6.26 -22.73 24.86
CA GLY A 140 6.00 -23.93 25.66
C GLY A 140 7.22 -24.53 26.37
N ASN A 141 8.41 -23.93 26.24
CA ASN A 141 9.66 -24.40 26.83
C ASN A 141 10.06 -23.63 28.11
N HIS A 142 9.08 -23.19 28.91
CA HIS A 142 9.26 -22.61 30.23
C HIS A 142 8.49 -23.38 31.28
#